data_AF-A0A3A9AD34-F1
#
_entry.id   AF-A0A3A9AD34-F1
#
_cell.length_a   1.000
_cell.length_b   1.000
_cell.length_c   1.000
_cell.angle_alpha   90.00
_cell.angle_beta   90.00
_cell.angle_gamma   90.00
#
_symmetry.space_group_name_H-M   'P 1'
#
loop_
_entity.id
_entity.type
_entity.pdbx_description
1 polymer ?
#
loop_
_entity_poly.entity_id
_entity_poly.type
_entity_poly.pdbx_seq_one_letter_code
_entity_poly.pdbx_strand_id
1 'polypeptide(L)'
;MKIKEQIENLIKLLEDEKATNLWEVCKKIIDAVIPHNKLIIAQMSNYDMHDETHSEKVLEIIEEILGAKITELTFYELVLIYMSAYLHDSAMAMAEWEYNVLRAVEGTDQLHENILAFYIGNDFKPVHKFSEALKIVSENKEKIINYDTAQNYIFMQENEEKLLNFLAELVCDYEEFRNGYIESLRQFEQSFSDYYSNFPHSKPAENL
;
A
#
# COMPACT_ATOMS: atom_id res chain seq x y z
N MET A 1 8.25 0.17 31.79
CA MET A 1 7.90 -1.15 31.23
C MET A 1 7.32 -0.89 29.87
N LYS A 2 7.83 -1.57 28.85
CA LYS A 2 7.39 -1.41 27.46
C LYS A 2 6.19 -2.31 27.18
N ILE A 3 5.36 -1.96 26.20
CA ILE A 3 4.17 -2.75 25.81
C ILE A 3 4.58 -4.17 25.42
N LYS A 4 5.61 -4.30 24.55
CA LYS A 4 6.14 -5.60 24.12
C LYS A 4 6.60 -6.47 25.29
N GLU A 5 7.35 -5.87 26.22
CA GLU A 5 7.80 -6.57 27.44
C GLU A 5 6.62 -7.07 28.27
N GLN A 6 5.58 -6.26 28.41
CA GLN A 6 4.40 -6.64 29.18
C GLN A 6 3.59 -7.75 28.50
N ILE A 7 3.47 -7.72 27.17
CA ILE A 7 2.85 -8.81 26.39
C ILE A 7 3.60 -10.12 26.67
N GLU A 8 4.93 -10.12 26.55
CA GLU A 8 5.75 -11.31 26.78
C GLU A 8 5.69 -11.81 28.23
N ASN A 9 5.60 -10.90 29.20
CA ASN A 9 5.39 -11.26 30.60
C ASN A 9 4.03 -11.92 30.82
N LEU A 10 2.96 -11.35 30.27
CA LEU A 10 1.61 -11.91 30.39
C LEU A 10 1.50 -13.28 29.72
N ILE A 11 2.13 -13.50 28.56
CA ILE A 11 2.17 -14.82 27.91
C ILE A 11 2.79 -15.86 28.84
N LYS A 12 3.93 -15.55 29.47
CA LYS A 12 4.62 -16.45 30.40
C LYS A 12 3.78 -16.74 31.64
N LEU A 13 3.05 -15.75 32.15
CA LEU A 13 2.22 -15.88 33.34
C LEU A 13 0.92 -16.64 33.10
N LEU A 14 0.32 -16.48 31.91
CA LEU A 14 -0.96 -17.09 31.57
C LEU A 14 -0.82 -18.57 31.18
N GLU A 15 0.38 -19.00 30.76
CA GLU A 15 0.63 -20.35 30.20
C GLU A 15 -0.41 -20.74 29.13
N ASP A 16 -0.91 -19.75 28.38
CA ASP A 16 -1.97 -19.92 27.39
C ASP A 16 -1.38 -20.08 25.98
N GLU A 17 -1.54 -21.28 25.43
CA GLU A 17 -1.10 -21.63 24.08
C GLU A 17 -1.78 -20.76 23.02
N LYS A 18 -3.05 -20.37 23.21
CA LYS A 18 -3.76 -19.52 22.25
C LYS A 18 -3.21 -18.09 22.25
N ALA A 19 -2.93 -17.54 23.43
CA ALA A 19 -2.31 -16.23 23.55
C ALA A 19 -0.91 -16.23 22.92
N THR A 20 -0.13 -17.28 23.15
CA THR A 20 1.18 -17.48 22.52
C THR A 20 1.08 -17.53 21.00
N ASN A 21 0.18 -18.37 20.46
CA ASN A 21 -0.04 -18.50 19.03
C ASN A 21 -0.52 -17.19 18.38
N LEU A 22 -1.42 -16.46 19.04
CA LEU A 22 -1.86 -15.14 18.57
C LEU A 22 -0.67 -14.18 18.47
N TRP A 23 0.17 -14.12 19.51
CA TRP A 23 1.34 -13.24 19.50
C TRP A 23 2.33 -13.59 18.40
N GLU A 24 2.58 -14.88 18.15
CA GLU A 24 3.42 -15.31 17.03
C GLU A 24 2.85 -14.89 15.66
N VAL A 25 1.54 -14.96 15.48
CA VAL A 25 0.88 -14.47 14.26
C VAL A 25 1.02 -12.95 14.14
N CYS A 26 0.81 -12.20 15.22
CA CYS A 26 0.97 -10.75 15.25
C CYS A 26 2.39 -10.32 14.84
N LYS A 27 3.42 -10.97 15.37
CA LYS A 27 4.82 -10.69 14.98
C LYS A 27 5.06 -10.94 13.50
N LYS A 28 4.57 -12.06 12.94
CA LYS A 28 4.69 -12.36 11.51
C LYS A 28 4.01 -11.30 10.64
N ILE A 29 2.85 -10.80 11.06
CA ILE A 29 2.14 -9.72 10.35
C ILE A 29 3.00 -8.45 10.34
N ILE A 30 3.57 -8.08 11.48
CA ILE A 30 4.43 -6.89 11.60
C ILE A 30 5.68 -7.02 10.74
N ASP A 31 6.36 -8.16 10.82
CA ASP A 31 7.56 -8.45 10.00
C ASP A 31 7.26 -8.33 8.50
N ALA A 32 6.05 -8.70 8.07
CA ALA A 32 5.61 -8.59 6.68
C ALA A 32 5.16 -7.17 6.27
N VAL A 33 4.70 -6.36 7.22
CA VAL A 33 4.21 -4.99 6.96
C VAL A 33 5.33 -3.96 6.93
N ILE A 34 6.36 -4.11 7.76
CA ILE A 34 7.53 -3.21 7.78
C ILE A 34 8.09 -2.92 6.37
N PRO A 35 8.36 -3.91 5.50
CA PRO A 35 8.84 -3.63 4.14
C PRO A 35 7.79 -2.93 3.28
N HIS A 36 6.50 -3.16 3.52
CA HIS A 36 5.42 -2.48 2.79
C HIS A 36 5.35 -1.00 3.13
N ASN A 37 5.44 -0.63 4.41
CA ASN A 37 5.38 0.78 4.83
C ASN A 37 6.52 1.60 4.18
N LYS A 38 7.68 1.00 3.88
CA LYS A 38 8.76 1.67 3.13
C LYS A 38 8.36 2.15 1.74
N LEU A 39 7.34 1.53 1.12
CA LEU A 39 6.82 1.97 -0.17
C LEU A 39 6.14 3.34 -0.10
N ILE A 40 5.67 3.77 1.08
CA ILE A 40 5.07 5.10 1.28
C ILE A 40 6.06 6.18 0.85
N ILE A 41 7.34 6.04 1.22
CA ILE A 41 8.38 7.01 0.85
C ILE A 41 8.57 7.07 -0.67
N ALA A 42 8.50 5.92 -1.35
CA ALA A 42 8.66 5.85 -2.81
C ALA A 42 7.45 6.41 -3.57
N GLN A 43 6.23 6.16 -3.09
CA GLN A 43 4.99 6.58 -3.75
C GLN A 43 4.55 7.99 -3.36
N MET A 44 4.95 8.45 -2.18
CA MET A 44 4.56 9.73 -1.58
C MET A 44 5.81 10.50 -1.13
N SER A 45 6.70 10.82 -2.05
CA SER A 45 8.00 11.47 -1.77
C SER A 45 7.94 12.83 -1.04
N ASN A 46 6.76 13.47 -0.97
CA ASN A 46 6.55 14.71 -0.22
C ASN A 46 6.12 14.49 1.24
N TYR A 47 5.88 13.24 1.66
CA TYR A 47 5.55 12.88 3.03
C TYR A 47 6.82 12.56 3.83
N ASP A 48 6.76 12.73 5.15
CA ASP A 48 7.86 12.40 6.07
C ASP A 48 8.28 10.92 6.00
N MET A 49 9.31 10.51 6.73
CA MET A 49 9.69 9.10 6.79
C MET A 49 8.59 8.26 7.47
N HIS A 50 7.99 7.33 6.73
CA HIS A 50 6.95 6.40 7.22
C HIS A 50 7.47 4.95 7.14
N ASP A 51 8.54 4.67 7.87
CA ASP A 51 9.15 3.33 7.95
C ASP A 51 8.97 2.70 9.35
N GLU A 52 9.73 1.63 9.62
CA GLU A 52 9.72 0.96 10.93
C GLU A 52 10.05 1.94 12.07
N THR A 53 10.98 2.88 11.86
CA THR A 53 11.39 3.85 12.88
C THR A 53 10.24 4.79 13.23
N HIS A 54 9.40 5.16 12.26
CA HIS A 54 8.16 5.91 12.54
C HIS A 54 7.18 5.11 13.39
N SER A 55 6.95 3.83 13.04
CA SER A 55 6.05 2.95 13.81
C SER A 55 6.55 2.74 15.25
N GLU A 56 7.86 2.56 15.42
CA GLU A 56 8.51 2.48 16.74
C GLU A 56 8.33 3.78 17.52
N LYS A 57 8.46 4.94 16.87
CA LYS A 57 8.28 6.24 17.53
C LYS A 57 6.85 6.47 17.98
N VAL A 58 5.87 6.08 17.17
CA VAL A 58 4.45 6.08 17.54
C VAL A 58 4.23 5.19 18.77
N LEU A 59 4.79 3.98 18.78
CA LEU A 59 4.70 3.09 19.93
C LEU A 59 5.34 3.70 21.19
N GLU A 60 6.52 4.29 21.08
CA GLU A 60 7.18 4.98 22.20
C GLU A 60 6.32 6.09 22.80
N ILE A 61 5.68 6.91 21.96
CA ILE A 61 4.79 7.99 22.39
C ILE A 61 3.58 7.40 23.12
N ILE A 62 2.97 6.33 22.59
CA ILE A 62 1.85 5.65 23.25
C ILE A 62 2.27 5.11 24.62
N GLU A 63 3.45 4.52 24.72
CA GLU A 63 3.99 4.02 25.98
C GLU A 63 4.24 5.14 26.99
N GLU A 64 4.75 6.30 26.56
CA GLU A 64 4.93 7.48 27.40
C GLU A 64 3.59 8.02 27.92
N ILE A 65 2.56 8.07 27.08
CA ILE A 65 1.21 8.51 27.44
C ILE A 65 0.57 7.57 28.47
N LEU A 66 0.71 6.25 28.27
CA LEU A 66 0.14 5.25 29.17
C LEU A 66 0.90 5.17 30.51
N GLY A 67 2.24 5.31 30.46
CA GLY A 67 3.11 5.27 31.63
C GLY A 67 2.89 4.00 32.45
N ALA A 68 2.58 4.17 33.75
CA ALA A 68 2.36 3.05 34.66
C ALA A 68 1.13 2.20 34.30
N LYS A 69 0.13 2.75 33.60
CA LYS A 69 -1.12 2.05 33.27
C LYS A 69 -0.91 0.85 32.34
N ILE A 70 0.24 0.75 31.67
CA ILE A 70 0.61 -0.41 30.84
C ILE A 70 0.50 -1.72 31.64
N THR A 71 0.83 -1.71 32.95
CA THR A 71 0.74 -2.89 33.82
C THR A 71 -0.71 -3.35 34.07
N GLU A 72 -1.67 -2.44 33.92
CA GLU A 72 -3.10 -2.66 34.21
C GLU A 72 -3.86 -3.17 32.98
N LEU A 73 -3.28 -3.04 31.79
CA LEU A 73 -3.88 -3.47 30.53
C LEU A 73 -3.84 -4.98 30.38
N THR A 74 -4.91 -5.51 29.79
CA THR A 74 -4.99 -6.93 29.43
C THR A 74 -4.07 -7.25 28.25
N PHE A 75 -3.75 -8.54 28.11
CA PHE A 75 -2.98 -9.05 26.97
C PHE A 75 -3.55 -8.58 25.62
N TYR A 76 -4.87 -8.67 25.44
CA TYR A 76 -5.51 -8.29 24.18
C TYR A 76 -5.46 -6.79 23.90
N GLU A 77 -5.64 -5.95 24.92
CA GLU A 77 -5.50 -4.50 24.76
C GLU A 77 -4.08 -4.11 24.36
N LEU A 78 -3.08 -4.72 25.00
CA LEU A 78 -1.67 -4.48 24.66
C LEU A 78 -1.34 -4.93 23.23
N VAL A 79 -1.83 -6.12 22.82
CA VAL A 79 -1.66 -6.61 21.44
C VAL A 79 -2.33 -5.67 20.43
N LEU A 80 -3.55 -5.21 20.69
CA LEU A 80 -4.26 -4.29 19.81
C LEU A 80 -3.51 -2.96 19.66
N ILE A 81 -3.02 -2.39 20.76
CA ILE A 81 -2.23 -1.15 20.72
C ILE A 81 -0.93 -1.35 19.94
N TYR A 82 -0.21 -2.44 20.23
CA TYR A 82 1.04 -2.77 19.54
C TYR A 82 0.83 -2.92 18.03
N MET A 83 -0.16 -3.72 17.62
CA MET A 83 -0.49 -3.91 16.21
C MET A 83 -0.92 -2.59 15.54
N SER A 84 -1.73 -1.78 16.23
CA SER A 84 -2.20 -0.50 15.68
C SER A 84 -1.03 0.44 15.37
N ALA A 85 0.01 0.48 16.21
CA ALA A 85 1.18 1.32 15.97
C ALA A 85 1.91 0.95 14.66
N TYR A 86 2.01 -0.34 14.32
CA TYR A 86 2.66 -0.79 13.09
C TYR A 86 1.75 -0.77 11.86
N LEU A 87 0.44 -0.94 12.05
CA LEU A 87 -0.54 -1.07 10.96
C LEU A 87 -1.22 0.24 10.55
N HIS A 88 -1.11 1.32 11.33
CA HIS A 88 -1.92 2.53 11.13
C HIS A 88 -1.74 3.17 9.74
N ASP A 89 -0.54 3.12 9.19
CA ASP A 89 -0.20 3.69 7.89
C ASP A 89 -0.10 2.65 6.77
N SER A 90 -0.39 1.37 7.05
CA SER A 90 -0.20 0.27 6.09
C SER A 90 -1.17 0.27 4.91
N ALA A 91 -2.09 1.22 4.85
CA ALA A 91 -2.95 1.46 3.69
C ALA A 91 -2.57 2.74 2.93
N MET A 92 -1.51 3.44 3.33
CA MET A 92 -1.05 4.67 2.67
C MET A 92 -0.28 4.41 1.38
N ALA A 93 0.37 3.25 1.26
CA ALA A 93 0.99 2.81 0.03
C ALA A 93 0.19 1.66 -0.58
N MET A 94 0.16 1.61 -1.91
CA MET A 94 -0.33 0.46 -2.64
C MET A 94 0.79 -0.57 -2.82
N ALA A 95 0.41 -1.80 -3.16
CA ALA A 95 1.41 -2.73 -3.70
C ALA A 95 1.98 -2.19 -5.02
N GLU A 96 3.19 -2.59 -5.38
CA GLU A 96 3.86 -2.07 -6.58
C GLU A 96 3.07 -2.32 -7.87
N TRP A 97 2.44 -3.50 -8.00
CA TRP A 97 1.63 -3.86 -9.16
C TRP A 97 0.34 -3.03 -9.27
N GLU A 98 -0.31 -2.73 -8.14
CA GLU A 98 -1.47 -1.83 -8.09
C GLU A 98 -1.07 -0.43 -8.53
N TYR A 99 0.02 0.08 -7.94
CA TYR A 99 0.56 1.40 -8.26
C TYR A 99 0.92 1.54 -9.74
N ASN A 100 1.59 0.53 -10.31
CA ASN A 100 1.98 0.52 -11.71
C ASN A 100 0.77 0.41 -12.66
N VAL A 101 -0.28 -0.32 -12.28
CA VAL A 101 -1.53 -0.39 -13.03
C VAL A 101 -2.23 0.96 -13.06
N LEU A 102 -2.33 1.66 -11.92
CA LEU A 102 -2.90 3.00 -11.88
C LEU A 102 -2.14 3.96 -12.79
N ARG A 103 -0.81 3.98 -12.68
CA ARG A 103 0.03 4.85 -13.52
C ARG A 103 -0.07 4.53 -15.01
N ALA A 104 -0.27 3.27 -15.38
CA ALA A 104 -0.45 2.87 -16.77
C ALA A 104 -1.77 3.39 -17.38
N VAL A 105 -2.80 3.62 -16.55
CA VAL A 105 -4.08 4.21 -16.99
C VAL A 105 -3.94 5.70 -17.30
N GLU A 106 -3.08 6.42 -16.59
CA GLU A 106 -2.99 7.88 -16.69
C GLU A 106 -2.50 8.35 -18.05
N GLY A 107 -3.07 9.44 -18.53
CA GLY A 107 -2.61 10.11 -19.74
C GLY A 107 -3.28 9.64 -21.02
N THR A 108 -2.71 10.09 -22.14
CA THR A 108 -3.20 9.86 -23.50
C THR A 108 -2.11 9.28 -24.39
N ASP A 109 -2.45 8.82 -25.59
CA ASP A 109 -1.47 8.25 -26.51
C ASP A 109 -0.29 9.20 -26.79
N GLN A 110 -0.50 10.52 -26.69
CA GLN A 110 0.56 11.54 -26.85
C GLN A 110 1.21 12.00 -25.53
N LEU A 111 0.55 11.82 -24.40
CA LEU A 111 0.98 12.33 -23.09
C LEU A 111 0.96 11.21 -22.05
N HIS A 112 2.08 10.52 -21.89
CA HIS A 112 2.21 9.44 -20.90
C HIS A 112 3.63 9.24 -20.39
N GLU A 113 3.72 8.52 -19.28
CA GLU A 113 4.97 8.05 -18.74
C GLU A 113 5.62 6.97 -19.62
N ASN A 114 6.86 7.20 -20.01
CA ASN A 114 7.64 6.23 -20.82
C ASN A 114 8.51 5.29 -19.95
N ILE A 115 8.36 5.34 -18.63
CA ILE A 115 9.15 4.56 -17.67
C ILE A 115 8.50 3.21 -17.35
N LEU A 116 7.19 3.06 -17.55
CA LEU A 116 6.48 1.82 -17.30
C LEU A 116 6.72 0.81 -18.42
N ALA A 117 6.74 -0.47 -18.06
CA ALA A 117 6.88 -1.57 -19.02
C ALA A 117 5.65 -1.76 -19.93
N PHE A 118 4.50 -1.19 -19.54
CA PHE A 118 3.26 -1.20 -20.31
C PHE A 118 2.46 0.08 -20.08
N TYR A 119 1.50 0.32 -20.97
CA TYR A 119 0.71 1.55 -21.00
C TYR A 119 -0.72 1.27 -21.46
N ILE A 120 -1.71 1.94 -20.87
CA ILE A 120 -3.14 1.85 -21.21
C ILE A 120 -3.63 3.20 -21.75
N GLY A 121 -3.42 4.29 -21.01
CA GLY A 121 -3.69 5.65 -21.49
C GLY A 121 -5.14 5.96 -21.79
N ASN A 122 -5.96 6.02 -20.75
CA ASN A 122 -7.41 6.13 -20.91
C ASN A 122 -8.00 7.49 -20.56
N ASP A 123 -7.19 8.54 -20.39
CA ASP A 123 -7.74 9.87 -20.16
C ASP A 123 -8.57 10.34 -21.35
N PHE A 124 -9.72 10.95 -21.04
CA PHE A 124 -10.72 11.46 -21.99
C PHE A 124 -11.40 10.38 -22.85
N LYS A 125 -11.17 9.10 -22.58
CA LYS A 125 -11.82 7.97 -23.24
C LYS A 125 -12.91 7.38 -22.32
N PRO A 126 -13.92 6.69 -22.89
CA PRO A 126 -14.88 5.94 -22.09
C PRO A 126 -14.18 4.91 -21.21
N VAL A 127 -14.72 4.69 -20.01
CA VAL A 127 -14.27 3.61 -19.12
C VAL A 127 -14.38 2.27 -19.84
N HIS A 128 -13.32 1.48 -19.78
CA HIS A 128 -13.31 0.14 -20.32
C HIS A 128 -14.36 -0.73 -19.64
N LYS A 129 -14.94 -1.66 -20.39
CA LYS A 129 -15.71 -2.74 -19.76
C LYS A 129 -14.75 -3.64 -18.98
N PHE A 130 -15.24 -4.24 -17.89
CA PHE A 130 -14.46 -5.22 -17.12
C PHE A 130 -13.77 -6.28 -18.00
N SER A 131 -14.46 -6.83 -19.01
CA SER A 131 -13.86 -7.82 -19.92
C SER A 131 -12.70 -7.28 -20.77
N GLU A 132 -12.72 -5.99 -21.10
CA GLU A 132 -11.66 -5.31 -21.84
C GLU A 132 -10.47 -5.04 -20.92
N ALA A 133 -10.72 -4.52 -19.72
CA ALA A 133 -9.70 -4.32 -18.69
C ALA A 133 -9.02 -5.64 -18.30
N LEU A 134 -9.79 -6.70 -18.06
CA LEU A 134 -9.27 -8.03 -17.74
C LEU A 134 -8.38 -8.57 -18.85
N LYS A 135 -8.75 -8.35 -20.12
CA LYS A 135 -7.92 -8.73 -21.26
C LYS A 135 -6.59 -7.97 -21.25
N ILE A 136 -6.63 -6.64 -21.06
CA ILE A 136 -5.43 -5.79 -21.01
C ILE A 136 -4.47 -6.25 -19.90
N VAL A 137 -4.99 -6.44 -18.68
CA VAL A 137 -4.21 -6.89 -17.53
C VAL A 137 -3.64 -8.28 -17.78
N SER A 138 -4.45 -9.21 -18.29
CA SER A 138 -4.00 -10.59 -18.56
C SER A 138 -2.90 -10.66 -19.62
N GLU A 139 -3.00 -9.86 -20.69
CA GLU A 139 -2.00 -9.80 -21.77
C GLU A 139 -0.68 -9.16 -21.32
N ASN A 140 -0.71 -8.34 -20.26
CA ASN A 140 0.47 -7.64 -19.72
C ASN A 140 0.89 -8.14 -18.33
N LYS A 141 0.34 -9.26 -17.84
CA LYS A 141 0.55 -9.72 -16.45
C LYS A 141 2.02 -9.84 -16.04
N GLU A 142 2.88 -10.35 -16.92
CA GLU A 142 4.32 -10.53 -16.68
C GLU A 142 5.07 -9.19 -16.52
N LYS A 143 4.48 -8.10 -17.02
CA LYS A 143 5.01 -6.73 -16.88
C LYS A 143 4.43 -6.00 -15.67
N ILE A 144 3.28 -6.46 -15.19
CA ILE A 144 2.56 -5.88 -14.04
C ILE A 144 3.08 -6.48 -12.74
N ILE A 145 3.26 -7.79 -12.70
CA ILE A 145 3.58 -8.52 -11.48
C ILE A 145 4.37 -9.80 -11.76
N ASN A 146 5.37 -10.04 -10.91
CA ASN A 146 5.94 -11.38 -10.75
C ASN A 146 5.20 -12.10 -9.61
N TYR A 147 4.26 -12.98 -9.96
CA TYR A 147 3.40 -13.65 -9.00
C TYR A 147 4.20 -14.50 -8.00
N ASP A 148 5.27 -15.16 -8.44
CA ASP A 148 6.09 -16.02 -7.58
C ASP A 148 6.72 -15.26 -6.41
N THR A 149 7.07 -13.99 -6.64
CA THR A 149 7.57 -13.11 -5.59
C THR A 149 6.43 -12.45 -4.81
N ALA A 150 5.36 -12.05 -5.49
CA ALA A 150 4.25 -11.32 -4.90
C ALA A 150 3.36 -12.17 -3.98
N GLN A 151 3.31 -13.49 -4.16
CA GLN A 151 2.51 -14.39 -3.31
C GLN A 151 2.86 -14.33 -1.82
N ASN A 152 4.05 -13.81 -1.47
CA ASN A 152 4.48 -13.64 -0.09
C ASN A 152 4.05 -12.30 0.53
N TYR A 153 3.45 -11.41 -0.27
CA TYR A 153 2.96 -10.13 0.20
C TYR A 153 1.70 -10.31 1.05
N ILE A 154 1.64 -9.60 2.18
CA ILE A 154 0.60 -9.81 3.19
C ILE A 154 -0.82 -9.48 2.71
N PHE A 155 -0.97 -8.55 1.76
CA PHE A 155 -2.25 -8.17 1.18
C PHE A 155 -2.48 -8.78 -0.21
N MET A 156 -1.76 -9.86 -0.55
CA MET A 156 -1.92 -10.55 -1.82
C MET A 156 -3.30 -11.21 -1.92
N GLN A 157 -3.87 -11.19 -3.13
CA GLN A 157 -5.09 -11.95 -3.44
C GLN A 157 -4.84 -13.46 -3.34
N GLU A 158 -5.89 -14.23 -3.04
CA GLU A 158 -5.76 -15.67 -2.77
C GLU A 158 -5.13 -16.49 -3.90
N ASN A 159 -5.27 -16.04 -5.15
CA ASN A 159 -4.68 -16.67 -6.33
C ASN A 159 -4.51 -15.67 -7.48
N GLU A 160 -3.76 -16.07 -8.52
CA GLU A 160 -3.48 -15.24 -9.70
C GLU A 160 -4.77 -14.79 -10.41
N GLU A 161 -5.77 -15.66 -10.55
CA GLU A 161 -7.05 -15.31 -11.20
C GLU A 161 -7.77 -14.18 -10.45
N LYS A 162 -7.87 -14.28 -9.12
CA LYS A 162 -8.45 -13.23 -8.27
C LYS A 162 -7.65 -11.94 -8.33
N LEU A 163 -6.32 -12.03 -8.40
CA LEU A 163 -5.47 -10.85 -8.60
C LEU A 163 -5.77 -10.15 -9.92
N LEU A 164 -5.83 -10.88 -11.03
CA LEU A 164 -6.09 -10.30 -12.34
C LEU A 164 -7.48 -9.66 -12.42
N ASN A 165 -8.49 -10.30 -11.81
CA ASN A 165 -9.82 -9.73 -11.68
C ASN A 165 -9.82 -8.44 -10.86
N PHE A 166 -9.15 -8.44 -9.70
CA PHE A 166 -9.01 -7.25 -8.86
C PHE A 166 -8.32 -6.10 -9.61
N LEU A 167 -7.23 -6.38 -10.34
CA LEU A 167 -6.54 -5.34 -11.11
C LEU A 167 -7.39 -4.82 -12.27
N ALA A 168 -8.23 -5.66 -12.87
CA ALA A 168 -9.17 -5.22 -13.90
C ALA A 168 -10.27 -4.32 -13.34
N GLU A 169 -10.82 -4.63 -12.16
CA GLU A 169 -11.73 -3.75 -11.41
C GLU A 169 -11.05 -2.43 -11.08
N LEU A 170 -9.82 -2.48 -10.57
CA LEU A 170 -9.03 -1.30 -10.23
C LEU A 170 -8.79 -0.38 -11.44
N VAL A 171 -8.53 -0.93 -12.63
CA VAL A 171 -8.45 -0.15 -13.87
C VAL A 171 -9.76 0.57 -14.14
N CYS A 172 -10.89 -0.15 -14.13
CA CYS A 172 -12.20 0.45 -14.41
C CYS A 172 -12.55 1.55 -13.39
N ASP A 173 -12.36 1.28 -12.10
CA ASP A 173 -12.65 2.22 -11.01
C ASP A 173 -11.77 3.48 -11.12
N TYR A 174 -10.49 3.30 -11.46
CA TYR A 174 -9.58 4.43 -11.59
C TYR A 174 -9.85 5.25 -12.85
N GLU A 175 -10.22 4.62 -13.96
CA GLU A 175 -10.69 5.33 -15.16
C GLU A 175 -11.95 6.15 -14.87
N GLU A 176 -12.91 5.60 -14.12
CA GLU A 176 -14.10 6.33 -13.69
C GLU A 176 -13.74 7.52 -12.80
N PHE A 177 -12.85 7.30 -11.82
CA PHE A 177 -12.32 8.35 -10.97
C PHE A 177 -11.69 9.47 -11.80
N ARG A 178 -10.77 9.15 -12.72
CA ARG A 178 -10.07 10.13 -13.56
C ARG A 178 -11.02 10.88 -14.49
N ASN A 179 -12.03 10.18 -15.03
CA ASN A 179 -13.06 10.81 -15.85
C ASN A 179 -13.89 11.85 -15.07
N GLY A 180 -14.00 11.73 -13.75
CA GLY A 180 -14.56 12.76 -12.87
C GLY A 180 -13.77 14.08 -12.86
N TYR A 181 -12.51 14.08 -13.32
CA TYR A 181 -11.61 15.24 -13.33
C TYR A 181 -11.27 15.75 -14.74
N ILE A 182 -11.99 15.34 -15.79
CA ILE A 182 -11.70 15.70 -17.20
C ILE A 182 -11.48 17.21 -17.39
N GLU A 183 -12.33 18.07 -16.84
CA GLU A 183 -12.18 19.52 -17.02
C GLU A 183 -10.90 20.06 -16.36
N SER A 184 -10.47 19.46 -15.25
CA SER A 184 -9.19 19.78 -14.61
C SER A 184 -8.00 19.19 -15.37
N LEU A 185 -8.18 18.09 -16.12
CA LEU A 185 -7.13 17.47 -16.91
C LEU A 185 -6.91 18.20 -18.25
N ARG A 186 -7.97 18.73 -18.87
CA ARG A 186 -7.91 19.43 -20.16
C ARG A 186 -7.00 20.65 -20.17
N GLN A 187 -6.84 21.34 -19.04
CA GLN A 187 -5.94 22.49 -18.95
C GLN A 187 -4.46 22.13 -19.20
N PHE A 188 -4.13 20.84 -19.14
CA PHE A 188 -2.77 20.33 -19.32
C PHE A 188 -2.55 19.60 -20.67
N GLU A 189 -3.57 19.55 -21.54
CA GLU A 189 -3.57 18.82 -22.82
C GLU A 189 -2.46 19.25 -23.79
N GLN A 190 -1.90 20.46 -23.62
CA GLN A 190 -0.85 21.01 -24.49
C GLN A 190 0.55 21.05 -23.86
N SER A 191 0.71 20.62 -22.61
CA SER A 191 1.98 20.71 -21.91
C SER A 191 2.26 19.46 -21.10
N PHE A 192 3.14 18.60 -21.61
CA PHE A 192 3.64 17.43 -20.91
C PHE A 192 4.24 17.78 -19.55
N SER A 193 4.99 18.89 -19.46
CA SER A 193 5.60 19.35 -18.21
C SER A 193 4.55 19.77 -17.17
N ASP A 194 3.47 20.43 -17.59
CA ASP A 194 2.43 20.90 -16.66
C ASP A 194 1.49 19.76 -16.24
N TYR A 195 1.19 18.83 -17.14
CA TYR A 195 0.50 17.59 -16.82
C TYR A 195 1.28 16.82 -15.74
N TYR A 196 2.57 16.63 -15.94
CA TYR A 196 3.40 15.83 -15.04
C TYR A 196 3.69 16.47 -13.68
N SER A 197 3.89 17.79 -13.65
CA SER A 197 4.20 18.50 -12.40
C SER A 197 3.00 18.62 -11.45
N ASN A 198 1.77 18.47 -11.95
CA ASN A 198 0.54 18.54 -11.16
C ASN A 198 -0.03 17.17 -10.77
N PHE A 199 0.47 16.08 -11.36
CA PHE A 199 0.09 14.70 -11.01
C PHE A 199 1.35 13.94 -10.53
N PRO A 200 1.63 13.91 -9.20
CA PRO A 200 2.95 13.74 -8.62
C PRO A 200 3.51 12.30 -8.58
N HIS A 201 2.92 11.34 -9.28
CA HIS A 201 3.29 9.90 -9.22
C HIS A 201 4.63 9.55 -9.89
N SER A 202 5.43 10.57 -10.18
CA SER A 202 6.19 10.62 -11.41
C SER A 202 7.54 11.33 -11.24
N LYS A 203 7.87 11.88 -10.07
CA LYS A 203 9.27 12.21 -9.81
C LYS A 203 10.06 10.90 -9.75
N PRO A 204 11.04 10.67 -10.65
CA PRO A 204 12.01 9.63 -10.38
C PRO A 204 12.63 9.93 -9.02
N ALA A 205 12.86 8.88 -8.22
CA ALA A 205 13.69 8.99 -7.03
C ALA A 205 15.09 9.42 -7.46
N GLU A 206 15.30 10.71 -7.66
CA GLU A 206 16.62 11.29 -7.82
C GLU A 206 17.26 11.27 -6.43
N ASN A 207 18.07 10.23 -6.22
CA ASN A 207 18.95 9.98 -5.08
C ASN A 207 18.25 9.48 -3.81
N LEU A 208 18.13 8.15 -3.71
CA LEU A 208 18.32 7.40 -2.46
C LEU A 208 19.46 6.39 -2.68
#